data_AF-A0A3N5EBG8-F1
#
_entry.id   AF-A0A3N5EBG8-F1
#
_cell.length_a   1.000
_cell.length_b   1.000
_cell.length_c   1.000
_cell.angle_alpha   90.00
_cell.angle_beta   90.00
_cell.angle_gamma   90.00
#
_symmetry.space_group_name_H-M   'P 1'
#
loop_
_entity.id
_entity.type
_entity.pdbx_description
1 polymer ?
#
loop_
_entity_poly.entity_id
_entity_poly.type
_entity_poly.pdbx_seq_one_letter_code
_entity_poly.pdbx_strand_id
1 'polypeptide(L)'
;MAADRPPEPAVELLELRVLDGPNRFANRPAIKLEFQGDPDAVVRATRDAGELVRHFHHELGYPAPRVTFRRSQDGTRAMAAFAWRRRAIAQAIAGAAARVALGVGTERRELRALRAVAEG
;
A
#
# COMPACT_ATOMS: atom_id res chain seq x y z
N MET A 1 1.32 -29.33 -24.76
CA MET A 1 0.29 -28.84 -23.83
C MET A 1 0.87 -27.67 -23.05
N ALA A 2 0.60 -26.44 -23.48
CA ALA A 2 0.94 -25.27 -22.68
C ALA A 2 -0.06 -25.22 -21.51
N ALA A 3 0.46 -25.15 -20.29
CA ALA A 3 -0.37 -25.00 -19.10
C ALA A 3 -1.18 -23.71 -19.23
N ASP A 4 -2.47 -23.81 -18.94
CA ASP A 4 -3.43 -22.72 -18.83
C ASP A 4 -3.02 -21.86 -17.61
N ARG A 5 -2.02 -21.00 -17.82
CA ARG A 5 -1.60 -20.04 -16.79
C ARG A 5 -2.76 -19.04 -16.67
N PRO A 6 -3.34 -18.85 -15.48
CA PRO A 6 -4.36 -17.83 -15.29
C PRO A 6 -3.81 -16.48 -15.77
N PRO A 7 -4.65 -15.59 -16.33
CA PRO A 7 -4.18 -14.30 -16.82
C PRO A 7 -3.40 -13.59 -15.71
N GLU A 8 -2.20 -13.12 -16.03
CA GLU A 8 -1.39 -12.37 -15.08
C GLU A 8 -2.20 -11.15 -14.62
N PRO A 9 -2.24 -10.85 -13.31
CA PRO A 9 -3.02 -9.73 -12.81
C PRO A 9 -2.52 -8.45 -13.45
N ALA A 10 -3.44 -7.58 -13.88
CA ALA A 10 -3.10 -6.33 -14.57
C ALA A 10 -2.19 -5.40 -13.73
N VAL A 11 -2.17 -5.59 -12.41
CA VAL A 11 -1.31 -4.91 -11.45
C VAL A 11 -0.89 -5.89 -10.36
N GLU A 12 0.36 -5.81 -9.93
CA GLU A 12 0.92 -6.54 -8.80
C GLU A 12 1.61 -5.61 -7.79
N LEU A 13 1.70 -6.05 -6.54
CA LEU A 13 2.53 -5.40 -5.52
C LEU A 13 3.97 -5.87 -5.69
N LEU A 14 4.84 -5.01 -6.21
CA LEU A 14 6.25 -5.30 -6.42
C LEU A 14 7.06 -5.22 -5.11
N GLU A 15 6.79 -4.22 -4.27
CA GLU A 15 7.52 -4.02 -3.01
C GLU A 15 6.62 -3.42 -1.93
N LEU A 16 6.70 -4.00 -0.72
CA LEU A 16 6.31 -3.33 0.52
C LEU A 16 7.55 -3.22 1.40
N ARG A 17 7.99 -2.00 1.67
CA ARG A 17 9.25 -1.76 2.36
C ARG A 17 9.14 -0.74 3.48
N VAL A 18 9.83 -1.01 4.58
CA VAL A 18 10.10 -0.04 5.64
C VAL A 18 11.37 0.72 5.30
N LEU A 19 11.30 2.03 5.45
CA LEU A 19 12.41 2.97 5.32
C LEU A 19 12.65 3.56 6.72
N ASP A 20 13.80 3.25 7.32
CA ASP A 20 14.09 3.57 8.74
C ASP A 20 14.72 4.96 8.95
N GLY A 21 14.95 5.74 7.89
CA GLY A 21 15.56 7.08 7.98
C GLY A 21 15.06 8.06 6.92
N PRO A 22 15.71 9.23 6.77
CA PRO A 22 15.49 10.13 5.65
C PRO A 22 15.57 9.37 4.33
N ASN A 23 14.62 9.62 3.45
CA ASN A 23 14.47 8.89 2.20
C ASN A 23 13.87 9.80 1.13
N ARG A 24 13.84 9.31 -0.11
CA ARG A 24 13.35 10.07 -1.28
C ARG A 24 11.89 10.53 -1.19
N PHE A 25 11.12 10.03 -0.22
CA PHE A 25 9.72 10.38 0.00
C PHE A 25 9.51 11.29 1.22
N ALA A 26 10.35 11.17 2.25
CA ALA A 26 10.23 11.95 3.47
C ALA A 26 11.58 12.06 4.22
N ASN A 27 11.78 13.17 4.92
CA ASN A 27 12.93 13.37 5.84
C ASN A 27 12.77 12.62 7.18
N ARG A 28 11.96 11.56 7.21
CA ARG A 28 11.63 10.77 8.39
C ARG A 28 11.30 9.33 7.97
N PRO A 29 11.28 8.36 8.89
CA PRO A 29 10.95 6.98 8.56
C PRO A 29 9.60 6.85 7.86
N ALA A 30 9.52 5.97 6.86
CA ALA A 30 8.34 5.81 6.01
C ALA A 30 8.09 4.36 5.61
N ILE A 31 6.85 4.06 5.24
CA ILE A 31 6.47 2.82 4.55
C ILE A 31 6.30 3.17 3.07
N LYS A 32 6.84 2.32 2.20
CA LYS A 32 6.72 2.40 0.75
C LYS A 32 5.92 1.20 0.24
N LEU A 33 4.96 1.49 -0.62
CA LEU A 33 4.23 0.55 -1.46
C LEU A 33 4.65 0.85 -2.90
N GLU A 34 5.14 -0.14 -3.64
CA GLU A 34 5.41 -0.05 -5.08
C GLU A 34 4.63 -1.12 -5.80
N PHE A 35 3.90 -0.68 -6.82
CA PHE A 35 3.11 -1.53 -7.70
C PHE A 35 3.70 -1.51 -9.10
N GLN A 36 3.50 -2.59 -9.84
CA GLN A 36 3.88 -2.73 -11.24
C GLN A 36 2.68 -3.23 -12.05
N GLY A 37 2.52 -2.72 -13.27
CA GLY A 37 1.43 -3.14 -14.16
C GLY A 37 1.22 -2.20 -15.34
N ASP A 38 0.03 -2.29 -15.94
CA ASP A 38 -0.42 -1.35 -16.96
C ASP A 38 -0.40 0.11 -16.41
N PRO A 39 0.06 1.12 -17.17
CA PRO A 39 0.25 2.48 -16.65
C PRO A 39 -0.98 3.13 -16.02
N ASP A 40 -2.17 2.89 -16.55
CA ASP A 40 -3.39 3.47 -15.99
C ASP A 40 -3.87 2.66 -14.79
N ALA A 41 -3.77 1.34 -14.87
CA ALA A 41 -4.14 0.45 -13.78
C ALA A 41 -3.23 0.63 -12.55
N VAL A 42 -1.92 0.75 -12.73
CA VAL A 42 -0.94 0.89 -11.65
C VAL A 42 -1.11 2.21 -10.90
N VAL A 43 -1.45 3.30 -11.62
CA VAL A 43 -1.73 4.60 -11.01
C VAL A 43 -3.00 4.55 -10.17
N ARG A 44 -4.07 3.91 -10.68
CA ARG A 44 -5.31 3.72 -9.92
C ARG A 44 -5.07 2.91 -8.65
N ALA A 45 -4.51 1.70 -8.78
CA ALA A 45 -4.22 0.84 -7.64
C ALA A 45 -3.34 1.52 -6.57
N THR A 46 -2.34 2.30 -7.01
CA THR A 46 -1.48 3.05 -6.09
C THR A 46 -2.24 4.16 -5.35
N ARG A 47 -3.13 4.88 -6.04
CA ARG A 47 -3.97 5.92 -5.42
C ARG A 47 -4.96 5.30 -4.44
N ASP A 48 -5.65 4.24 -4.85
CA ASP A 48 -6.60 3.51 -4.02
C ASP A 48 -5.91 3.00 -2.75
N ALA A 49 -4.72 2.40 -2.87
CA ALA A 49 -3.93 1.99 -1.71
C ALA A 49 -3.58 3.17 -0.79
N GLY A 50 -3.23 4.34 -1.36
CA GLY A 50 -2.96 5.55 -0.58
C GLY A 50 -4.19 6.10 0.17
N GLU A 51 -5.37 6.02 -0.44
CA GLU A 51 -6.65 6.40 0.18
C GLU A 51 -7.04 5.41 1.28
N LEU A 52 -6.89 4.12 1.03
CA LEU A 52 -7.10 3.05 2.01
C LEU A 52 -6.15 3.18 3.21
N VAL A 53 -4.89 3.56 3.01
CA VAL A 53 -3.98 3.87 4.12
C VAL A 53 -4.56 4.97 5.02
N ARG A 54 -5.10 6.05 4.44
CA ARG A 54 -5.70 7.15 5.21
C ARG A 54 -6.97 6.69 5.93
N HIS A 55 -7.82 5.96 5.21
CA HIS A 55 -9.05 5.41 5.75
C HIS A 55 -8.79 4.48 6.94
N PHE A 56 -7.86 3.52 6.81
CA PHE A 56 -7.51 2.62 7.90
C PHE A 56 -6.86 3.32 9.09
N HIS A 57 -6.06 4.37 8.88
CA HIS A 57 -5.60 5.20 10.01
C HIS A 57 -6.78 5.82 10.76
N HIS A 58 -7.71 6.43 10.02
CA HIS A 58 -8.92 7.03 10.60
C HIS A 58 -9.76 6.02 11.39
N GLU A 59 -10.07 4.86 10.80
CA GLU A 59 -10.87 3.81 11.44
C GLU A 59 -10.24 3.18 12.69
N LEU A 60 -8.92 3.31 12.83
CA LEU A 60 -8.17 2.85 13.99
C LEU A 60 -7.91 3.99 15.01
N GLY A 61 -8.47 5.18 14.80
CA GLY A 61 -8.30 6.33 15.67
C GLY A 61 -6.92 7.00 15.57
N TYR A 62 -6.14 6.71 14.53
CA TYR A 62 -4.86 7.37 14.27
C TYR A 62 -5.03 8.59 13.35
N PRO A 63 -4.16 9.60 13.47
CA PRO A 63 -4.13 10.70 12.51
C PRO A 63 -3.86 10.19 11.09
N ALA A 64 -4.68 10.62 10.13
CA ALA A 64 -4.48 10.28 8.72
C ALA A 64 -3.12 10.81 8.23
N PRO A 65 -2.25 9.95 7.66
CA PRO A 65 -0.93 10.38 7.26
C PRO A 65 -0.97 11.13 5.91
N ARG A 66 -0.01 12.03 5.72
CA ARG A 66 0.28 12.54 4.38
C ARG A 66 0.89 11.40 3.56
N VAL A 67 0.23 11.09 2.45
CA VAL A 67 0.69 10.09 1.46
C VAL A 67 1.30 10.84 0.28
N THR A 68 2.52 10.47 -0.07
CA THR A 68 3.25 10.96 -1.25
C THR A 68 3.16 9.90 -2.35
N PHE A 69 2.83 10.34 -3.56
CA PHE A 69 2.77 9.48 -4.74
C PHE A 69 3.93 9.77 -5.67
N ARG A 70 4.49 8.74 -6.29
CA ARG A 70 5.45 8.87 -7.39
C ARG A 70 5.15 7.82 -8.46
N ARG A 71 5.57 8.11 -9.69
CA ARG A 71 5.47 7.21 -10.84
C ARG A 71 6.86 7.03 -11.43
N SER A 72 7.16 5.85 -11.96
CA SER A 72 8.37 5.62 -12.75
C SER A 72 8.31 6.38 -14.07
N GLN A 73 9.47 6.57 -14.70
CA GLN A 73 9.56 7.32 -15.94
C GLN A 73 8.79 6.64 -17.09
N ASP A 74 8.86 5.32 -17.18
CA ASP A 74 8.15 4.49 -18.15
C ASP A 74 6.66 4.30 -17.80
N GLY A 75 6.24 4.69 -16.59
CA GLY A 75 4.87 4.58 -16.12
C GLY A 75 4.38 3.19 -15.75
N THR A 76 5.21 2.16 -15.91
CA THR A 76 4.87 0.78 -15.54
C THR A 76 4.85 0.56 -14.04
N ARG A 77 5.37 1.51 -13.25
CA ARG A 77 5.38 1.45 -11.79
C ARG A 77 4.85 2.73 -11.17
N ALA A 78 4.13 2.56 -10.08
CA ALA A 78 3.70 3.66 -9.23
C ALA A 78 3.89 3.31 -7.76
N MET A 79 4.13 4.34 -6.96
CA MET A 79 4.53 4.21 -5.57
C MET A 79 3.71 5.12 -4.69
N ALA A 80 3.26 4.62 -3.55
CA ALA A 80 2.72 5.39 -2.46
C ALA A 80 3.65 5.27 -1.24
N ALA A 81 3.90 6.37 -0.55
CA ALA A 81 4.70 6.36 0.67
C ALA A 81 4.13 7.28 1.73
N PHE A 82 4.23 6.86 2.99
CA PHE A 82 3.77 7.66 4.12
C PHE A 82 4.67 7.43 5.34
N ALA A 83 4.77 8.45 6.19
CA ALA A 83 5.58 8.37 7.40
C ALA A 83 4.94 7.47 8.46
N TRP A 84 5.76 6.75 9.23
CA TRP A 84 5.28 5.94 10.35
C TRP A 84 5.78 6.45 11.70
N ARG A 85 4.99 6.16 12.74
CA ARG A 85 5.35 6.35 14.16
C ARG A 85 5.48 5.02 14.89
N ARG A 86 4.51 4.13 14.70
CA ARG A 86 4.53 2.73 15.17
C ARG A 86 4.74 1.82 13.98
N ARG A 87 5.93 1.22 13.86
CA ARG A 87 6.36 0.45 12.68
C ARG A 87 5.42 -0.72 12.37
N ALA A 88 5.09 -1.54 13.37
CA ALA A 88 4.29 -2.75 13.18
C ALA A 88 2.88 -2.45 12.61
N ILE A 89 2.14 -1.54 13.24
CA ILE A 89 0.79 -1.17 12.76
C ILE A 89 0.83 -0.46 11.40
N ALA A 90 1.83 0.38 11.14
CA ALA A 90 1.96 1.05 9.85
C ALA A 90 2.25 0.04 8.71
N GLN A 91 3.10 -0.95 8.96
CA GLN A 91 3.33 -2.06 8.02
C GLN A 91 2.06 -2.87 7.78
N ALA A 92 1.31 -3.19 8.85
CA ALA A 92 0.06 -3.93 8.74
C ALA A 92 -0.98 -3.15 7.91
N ILE A 93 -1.16 -1.85 8.18
CA ILE A 93 -2.05 -0.97 7.41
C ILE A 93 -1.63 -0.93 5.93
N ALA A 94 -0.34 -0.79 5.64
CA ALA A 94 0.15 -0.77 4.25
C ALA A 94 -0.14 -2.09 3.52
N GLY A 95 0.08 -3.23 4.18
CA GLY A 95 -0.21 -4.55 3.61
C GLY A 95 -1.70 -4.78 3.37
N ALA A 96 -2.55 -4.37 4.30
CA ALA A 96 -4.00 -4.39 4.16
C ALA A 96 -4.47 -3.52 2.98
N ALA A 97 -3.98 -2.28 2.90
CA ALA A 97 -4.33 -1.35 1.83
C ALA A 97 -3.93 -1.89 0.45
N ALA A 98 -2.75 -2.49 0.33
CA ALA A 98 -2.32 -3.14 -0.91
C ALA A 98 -3.23 -4.31 -1.30
N ARG A 99 -3.62 -5.17 -0.36
CA ARG A 99 -4.52 -6.30 -0.65
C ARG A 99 -5.90 -5.85 -1.12
N VAL A 100 -6.47 -4.81 -0.51
CA VAL A 100 -7.77 -4.28 -0.93
C VAL A 100 -7.67 -3.58 -2.28
N ALA A 101 -6.62 -2.76 -2.50
CA ALA A 101 -6.41 -2.08 -3.78
C ALA A 101 -6.20 -3.05 -4.96
N LEU A 102 -5.65 -4.24 -4.69
CA LEU A 102 -5.49 -5.32 -5.67
C LEU A 102 -6.71 -6.23 -5.79
N GLY A 103 -7.77 -6.00 -5.01
CA GLY A 103 -8.98 -6.85 -5.00
C GLY A 103 -8.80 -8.23 -4.36
N VAL A 104 -7.68 -8.46 -3.64
CA VAL A 104 -7.37 -9.73 -2.97
C VAL A 104 -8.00 -9.80 -1.56
N GLY A 105 -8.48 -8.67 -1.03
CA GLY A 105 -9.13 -8.57 0.27
C GLY A 105 -10.26 -7.54 0.27
N THR A 106 -11.08 -7.59 1.33
CA THR A 106 -12.14 -6.58 1.56
C THR A 106 -11.76 -5.70 2.73
N GLU A 107 -12.17 -4.43 2.68
CA GLU A 107 -11.93 -3.46 3.77
C GLU A 107 -12.40 -4.00 5.12
N ARG A 108 -13.62 -4.57 5.17
CA ARG A 108 -14.18 -5.14 6.41
C ARG A 108 -13.31 -6.24 7.01
N ARG A 109 -12.79 -7.14 6.18
CA ARG A 109 -11.92 -8.24 6.63
C ARG A 109 -10.60 -7.69 7.17
N GLU A 110 -9.98 -6.80 6.42
CA GLU A 110 -8.68 -6.23 6.77
C GLU A 110 -8.78 -5.34 8.02
N LEU A 111 -9.81 -4.51 8.14
CA LEU A 111 -10.06 -3.69 9.35
C LEU A 111 -10.21 -4.53 10.61
N ARG A 112 -10.90 -5.68 10.54
CA ARG A 112 -11.00 -6.60 11.68
C ARG A 112 -9.61 -7.11 12.09
N ALA A 113 -8.78 -7.52 11.13
CA ALA A 113 -7.43 -7.97 11.41
C ALA A 113 -6.54 -6.85 11.97
N LEU A 114 -6.65 -5.63 11.42
CA LEU A 114 -5.89 -4.48 11.87
C LEU A 114 -6.23 -4.06 13.31
N ARG A 115 -7.49 -4.15 13.71
CA ARG A 115 -7.90 -3.89 15.10
C ARG A 115 -7.21 -4.85 16.08
N ALA A 116 -7.16 -6.15 15.76
CA ALA A 116 -6.43 -7.12 16.57
C ALA A 116 -4.92 -6.82 16.66
N VAL A 117 -4.30 -6.28 15.60
CA VAL A 117 -2.90 -5.84 15.62
C VAL A 117 -2.72 -4.55 16.44
N ALA A 118 -3.70 -3.64 16.40
CA ALA A 118 -3.64 -2.38 17.12
C ALA A 118 -3.80 -2.55 18.63
N GLU A 119 -4.58 -3.55 19.05
CA GLU A 119 -4.80 -3.99 20.43
C GLU A 119 -3.63 -4.77 21.03
N GLY A 120 -2.62 -5.12 20.21
CA GLY A 120 -1.46 -5.92 20.61
C GLY A 120 -0.75 -5.45 21.86
#